data_AF-A0A2D8VDG4-F1
#
_entry.id   AF-A0A2D8VDG4-F1
#
_cell.length_a   1.000
_cell.length_b   1.000
_cell.length_c   1.000
_cell.angle_alpha   90.00
_cell.angle_beta   90.00
_cell.angle_gamma   90.00
#
_symmetry.space_group_name_H-M   'P 1'
#
loop_
_entity.id
_entity.type
_entity.pdbx_description
1 polymer ?
#
loop_
_entity_poly.entity_id
_entity_poly.type
_entity_poly.pdbx_seq_one_letter_code
_entity_poly.pdbx_strand_id
1 'polypeptide(L)'
;MNKFFPFLLVPALLTLGAFFAWAQGPGGEGDSRKFRLSPAVQVSSPNNPTMDGRRLTIDMLIDGKLPKDGWRSTWTAWMKVNPKLTFDLGEEKRIGVIRIYFQPWDRGDELKEVKVEVSRDGNRFVDFNDYEGFSSERGKGAWAEIDLRAVKARYFRLSPQYQGWGHLWGEVEFWEIAN
;
A
#
# COMPACT_ATOMS: atom_id res chain seq x y z
N MET A 1 46.23 14.94 -44.71
CA MET A 1 46.61 14.37 -43.41
C MET A 1 46.97 15.51 -42.47
N ASN A 2 46.63 15.35 -41.19
CA ASN A 2 46.82 16.25 -40.05
C ASN A 2 45.67 17.22 -39.70
N LYS A 3 45.12 16.90 -38.52
CA LYS A 3 44.03 17.49 -37.75
C LYS A 3 44.55 18.72 -37.01
N PHE A 4 43.72 19.74 -36.80
CA PHE A 4 43.76 20.56 -35.58
C PHE A 4 42.42 21.30 -35.41
N PHE A 5 41.73 20.99 -34.31
CA PHE A 5 40.53 21.64 -33.80
C PHE A 5 40.96 22.47 -32.58
N PRO A 6 40.53 23.73 -32.39
CA PRO A 6 40.55 24.36 -31.09
C PRO A 6 39.17 24.32 -30.44
N PHE A 7 39.16 23.61 -29.31
CA PHE A 7 38.38 23.78 -28.10
C PHE A 7 37.38 24.95 -28.03
N LEU A 8 36.10 24.61 -27.83
CA LEU A 8 35.12 25.45 -27.14
C LEU A 8 34.75 24.73 -25.83
N LEU A 9 35.18 25.30 -24.70
CA LEU A 9 34.76 24.89 -23.36
C LEU A 9 33.30 25.30 -23.16
N VAL A 10 32.42 24.31 -22.96
CA VAL A 10 31.09 24.53 -22.39
C VAL A 10 31.12 23.96 -20.97
N PRO A 11 30.87 24.75 -19.91
CA PRO A 11 30.67 24.18 -18.59
C PRO A 11 29.30 23.48 -18.57
N ALA A 12 29.32 22.16 -18.46
CA ALA A 12 28.11 21.37 -18.21
C ALA A 12 27.63 21.67 -16.78
N LEU A 13 26.55 22.44 -16.68
CA LEU A 13 25.82 22.67 -15.46
C LEU A 13 25.10 21.35 -15.10
N LEU A 14 25.75 20.48 -14.32
CA LEU A 14 25.11 19.34 -13.68
C LEU A 14 24.21 19.86 -12.57
N THR A 15 22.96 20.20 -12.90
CA THR A 15 21.92 20.33 -11.90
C THR A 15 21.61 18.93 -11.39
N LEU A 16 22.21 18.55 -10.26
CA LEU A 16 21.73 17.47 -9.42
C LEU A 16 20.30 17.84 -9.01
N GLY A 17 19.31 17.30 -9.73
CA GLY A 17 17.94 17.27 -9.28
C GLY A 17 17.90 16.37 -8.06
N ALA A 18 17.95 16.98 -6.87
CA ALA A 18 17.60 16.29 -5.64
C ALA A 18 16.11 15.93 -5.75
N PHE A 19 15.83 14.68 -6.16
CA PHE A 19 14.54 14.07 -5.89
C PHE A 19 14.48 13.89 -4.36
N PHE A 20 13.95 14.91 -3.70
CA PHE A 20 13.45 14.73 -2.35
C PHE A 20 12.41 13.61 -2.44
N ALA A 21 12.70 12.46 -1.83
CA ALA A 21 11.67 11.50 -1.50
C ALA A 21 10.80 12.17 -0.44
N TRP A 22 9.81 12.94 -0.88
CA TRP A 22 8.75 13.41 0.00
C TRP A 22 8.13 12.14 0.58
N ALA A 23 8.19 11.99 1.91
CA ALA A 23 7.31 11.06 2.60
C ALA A 23 5.89 11.51 2.23
N GLN A 24 5.28 10.85 1.26
CA GLN A 24 3.93 11.18 0.80
C GLN A 24 3.00 10.86 1.97
N GLY A 25 2.57 11.91 2.66
CA GLY A 25 1.49 11.83 3.63
C GLY A 25 0.19 11.46 2.91
N PRO A 26 -0.82 10.97 3.64
CA PRO A 26 -2.10 10.58 3.04
C PRO A 26 -2.83 11.81 2.50
N GLY A 27 -3.59 11.60 1.45
CA GLY A 27 -4.31 12.66 0.75
C GLY A 27 -3.51 13.09 -0.47
N GLY A 28 -4.11 12.91 -1.65
CA GLY A 28 -3.50 13.29 -2.92
C GLY A 28 -3.32 14.81 -3.04
N GLU A 29 -2.67 15.23 -4.12
CA GLU A 29 -2.49 16.65 -4.43
C GLU A 29 -3.84 17.40 -4.42
N GLY A 30 -3.92 18.46 -3.62
CA GLY A 30 -5.14 19.27 -3.46
C GLY A 30 -6.09 18.82 -2.33
N ASP A 31 -5.77 17.74 -1.60
CA ASP A 31 -6.53 17.37 -0.41
C ASP A 31 -6.21 18.27 0.78
N SER A 32 -7.22 18.99 1.28
CA SER A 32 -7.08 19.89 2.44
C SER A 32 -7.32 19.20 3.78
N ARG A 33 -7.73 17.93 3.80
CA ARG A 33 -7.95 17.18 5.04
C ARG A 33 -6.63 16.97 5.77
N LYS A 34 -6.68 17.04 7.09
CA LYS A 34 -5.56 16.64 7.94
C LYS A 34 -5.76 15.19 8.33
N PHE A 35 -4.68 14.43 8.35
CA PHE A 35 -4.71 13.02 8.69
C PHE A 35 -3.84 12.70 9.89
N ARG A 36 -4.31 11.75 10.69
CA ARG A 36 -3.54 11.14 11.78
C ARG A 36 -3.59 9.63 11.62
N LEU A 37 -2.44 8.97 11.73
CA LEU A 37 -2.37 7.51 11.71
C LEU A 37 -3.22 6.94 12.84
N SER A 38 -4.06 5.97 12.50
CA SER A 38 -4.90 5.20 13.42
C SER A 38 -4.53 3.72 13.30
N PRO A 39 -3.53 3.25 14.06
CA PRO A 39 -3.06 1.87 13.95
C PRO A 39 -4.20 0.86 14.17
N ALA A 40 -4.23 -0.19 13.34
CA ALA A 40 -5.07 -1.34 13.62
C ALA A 40 -4.51 -2.09 14.83
N VAL A 41 -5.38 -2.55 15.73
CA VAL A 41 -4.99 -3.30 16.92
C VAL A 41 -4.95 -4.80 16.68
N GLN A 42 -5.65 -5.26 15.64
CA GLN A 42 -5.70 -6.66 15.25
C GLN A 42 -5.99 -6.78 13.76
N VAL A 43 -5.42 -7.83 13.15
CA VAL A 43 -5.76 -8.30 11.81
C VAL A 43 -6.10 -9.78 11.85
N SER A 44 -7.09 -10.19 11.07
CA SER A 44 -7.50 -11.58 10.93
C SER A 44 -7.81 -11.91 9.48
N SER A 45 -7.63 -13.18 9.10
CA SER A 45 -7.95 -13.66 7.76
C SER A 45 -8.34 -15.13 7.83
N PRO A 46 -9.37 -15.58 7.09
CA PRO A 46 -9.61 -17.00 6.89
C PRO A 46 -8.59 -17.61 5.90
N ASN A 47 -7.83 -16.76 5.19
CA ASN A 47 -6.84 -17.17 4.20
C ASN A 47 -5.43 -16.89 4.74
N ASN A 48 -4.75 -17.93 5.20
CA ASN A 48 -3.35 -17.81 5.63
C ASN A 48 -2.43 -17.46 4.44
N PRO A 49 -1.32 -16.75 4.68
CA PRO A 49 -0.29 -16.55 3.67
C PRO A 49 0.19 -17.91 3.14
N THR A 50 0.25 -18.01 1.82
CA THR A 50 0.59 -19.26 1.11
C THR A 50 2.09 -19.51 1.02
N MET A 51 2.91 -18.49 1.30
CA MET A 51 4.36 -18.56 1.21
C MET A 51 4.99 -18.12 2.52
N ASP A 52 5.84 -18.97 3.08
CA ASP A 52 6.50 -18.74 4.38
C ASP A 52 5.54 -18.27 5.49
N GLY A 53 4.25 -18.62 5.43
CA GLY A 53 3.20 -18.06 6.30
C GLY A 53 3.32 -18.36 7.80
N ARG A 54 4.27 -19.21 8.20
CA ARG A 54 4.68 -19.40 9.60
C ARG A 54 5.59 -18.28 10.12
N ARG A 55 6.34 -17.65 9.23
CA ARG A 55 7.34 -16.61 9.52
C ARG A 55 6.87 -15.24 9.04
N LEU A 56 6.20 -15.19 7.89
CA LEU A 56 5.67 -13.98 7.26
C LEU A 56 4.15 -13.97 7.46
N THR A 57 3.73 -13.68 8.69
CA THR A 57 2.32 -13.76 9.12
C THR A 57 1.54 -12.50 8.75
N ILE A 58 0.22 -12.54 8.93
CA ILE A 58 -0.63 -11.37 8.73
C ILE A 58 -0.38 -10.26 9.74
N ASP A 59 0.14 -10.57 10.94
CA ASP A 59 0.42 -9.55 11.97
C ASP A 59 1.51 -8.57 11.53
N MET A 60 2.37 -8.97 10.59
CA MET A 60 3.37 -8.08 9.98
C MET A 60 2.72 -6.95 9.17
N LEU A 61 1.46 -7.09 8.75
CA LEU A 61 0.77 -6.03 8.02
C LEU A 61 0.44 -4.80 8.87
N ILE A 62 0.62 -4.89 10.19
CA ILE A 62 0.26 -3.82 11.14
C ILE A 62 1.39 -3.57 12.16
N ASP A 63 2.62 -3.98 11.82
CA ASP A 63 3.77 -3.90 12.73
C ASP A 63 4.60 -2.62 12.56
N GLY A 64 4.26 -1.78 11.58
CA GLY A 64 4.92 -0.53 11.25
C GLY A 64 6.28 -0.70 10.58
N LYS A 65 6.59 -1.89 10.03
CA LYS A 65 7.89 -2.19 9.42
C LYS A 65 7.74 -2.61 7.98
N LEU A 66 8.28 -1.78 7.08
CA LEU A 66 8.26 -2.08 5.67
C LEU A 66 9.24 -3.23 5.32
N PRO A 67 8.79 -4.20 4.50
CA PRO A 67 9.66 -5.24 3.96
C PRO A 67 10.67 -4.66 2.97
N LYS A 68 11.66 -5.48 2.59
CA LYS A 68 12.68 -5.08 1.62
C LYS A 68 12.21 -5.41 0.21
N ASP A 69 12.43 -4.48 -0.71
CA ASP A 69 12.24 -4.68 -2.14
C ASP A 69 12.96 -5.92 -2.66
N GLY A 70 12.48 -6.43 -3.79
CA GLY A 70 13.02 -7.62 -4.43
C GLY A 70 12.26 -8.88 -4.02
N TRP A 71 12.96 -9.93 -3.60
CA TRP A 71 12.29 -11.23 -3.46
C TRP A 71 11.29 -11.27 -2.30
N ARG A 72 10.25 -12.10 -2.44
CA ARG A 72 9.15 -12.32 -1.47
C ARG A 72 9.55 -12.80 -0.07
N SER A 73 10.83 -13.01 0.23
CA SER A 73 11.33 -13.61 1.48
C SER A 73 11.17 -12.72 2.72
N THR A 74 10.70 -11.49 2.56
CA THR A 74 10.37 -10.55 3.64
C THR A 74 8.92 -10.08 3.61
N TRP A 75 8.12 -10.54 2.64
CA TRP A 75 6.75 -10.07 2.39
C TRP A 75 5.70 -11.09 2.83
N THR A 76 4.57 -10.62 3.36
CA THR A 76 3.40 -11.48 3.58
C THR A 76 2.72 -11.76 2.25
N ALA A 77 2.64 -13.04 1.87
CA ALA A 77 2.44 -13.42 0.48
C ALA A 77 1.33 -14.45 0.24
N TRP A 78 0.44 -14.15 -0.70
CA TRP A 78 -0.62 -15.03 -1.20
C TRP A 78 -0.47 -15.27 -2.70
N MET A 79 0.20 -16.36 -3.06
CA MET A 79 0.35 -16.80 -4.43
C MET A 79 -0.96 -17.40 -4.92
N LYS A 80 -1.51 -16.83 -6.00
CA LYS A 80 -2.76 -17.27 -6.65
C LYS A 80 -4.00 -17.35 -5.74
N VAL A 81 -3.98 -16.69 -4.58
CA VAL A 81 -5.08 -16.65 -3.61
C VAL A 81 -5.45 -15.21 -3.35
N ASN A 82 -6.73 -14.88 -3.40
CA ASN A 82 -7.27 -13.61 -2.93
C ASN A 82 -7.64 -13.75 -1.44
N PRO A 83 -6.89 -13.15 -0.50
CA PRO A 83 -7.24 -13.21 0.90
C PRO A 83 -8.46 -12.33 1.23
N LYS A 84 -9.02 -12.52 2.41
CA LYS A 84 -9.99 -11.62 3.02
C LYS A 84 -9.46 -11.16 4.37
N LEU A 85 -8.97 -9.93 4.44
CA LEU A 85 -8.30 -9.40 5.62
C LEU A 85 -9.25 -8.50 6.39
N THR A 86 -9.51 -8.81 7.67
CA THR A 86 -10.32 -7.98 8.57
C THR A 86 -9.43 -7.31 9.59
N PHE A 87 -9.44 -5.98 9.60
CA PHE A 87 -8.70 -5.13 10.51
C PHE A 87 -9.65 -4.56 11.56
N ASP A 88 -9.28 -4.68 12.83
CA ASP A 88 -9.95 -4.04 13.97
C ASP A 88 -9.14 -2.80 14.38
N LEU A 89 -9.78 -1.63 14.42
CA LEU A 89 -9.15 -0.39 14.90
C LEU A 89 -9.32 -0.17 16.41
N GLY A 90 -9.91 -1.13 17.13
CA GLY A 90 -10.14 -1.12 18.57
C GLY A 90 -11.39 -0.33 18.99
N GLU A 91 -11.69 0.75 18.27
CA GLU A 91 -12.88 1.59 18.46
C GLU A 91 -13.36 2.19 17.13
N GLU A 92 -14.52 2.85 17.12
CA GLU A 92 -14.98 3.54 15.92
C GLU A 92 -14.09 4.75 15.59
N LYS A 93 -13.52 4.77 14.39
CA LYS A 93 -12.68 5.84 13.86
C LYS A 93 -13.28 6.45 12.61
N ARG A 94 -12.98 7.72 12.34
CA ARG A 94 -13.40 8.39 11.10
C ARG A 94 -12.27 8.33 10.06
N ILE A 95 -12.15 7.19 9.38
CA ILE A 95 -11.08 6.95 8.40
C ILE A 95 -11.36 7.70 7.10
N GLY A 96 -10.36 8.45 6.63
CA GLY A 96 -10.40 9.11 5.33
C GLY A 96 -9.55 8.40 4.28
N VAL A 97 -8.44 7.76 4.67
CA VAL A 97 -7.54 7.05 3.73
C VAL A 97 -7.13 5.70 4.31
N ILE A 98 -7.08 4.68 3.45
CA ILE A 98 -6.36 3.42 3.70
C ILE A 98 -5.15 3.39 2.78
N ARG A 99 -3.99 2.94 3.28
CA ARG A 99 -2.81 2.69 2.45
C ARG A 99 -2.39 1.25 2.57
N ILE A 100 -2.06 0.62 1.45
CA ILE A 100 -1.54 -0.74 1.40
C ILE A 100 -0.14 -0.66 0.79
N TYR A 101 0.88 -1.01 1.56
CA TYR A 101 2.22 -1.18 1.02
C TYR A 101 2.29 -2.54 0.33
N PHE A 102 2.45 -2.53 -0.99
CA PHE A 102 2.45 -3.73 -1.80
C PHE A 102 3.62 -3.74 -2.79
N GLN A 103 3.98 -4.92 -3.27
CA GLN A 103 4.97 -5.08 -4.32
C GLN A 103 4.38 -5.89 -5.49
N PRO A 104 4.26 -5.30 -6.69
CA PRO A 104 3.90 -6.05 -7.89
C PRO A 104 5.02 -7.02 -8.30
N TRP A 105 4.68 -8.20 -8.82
CA TRP A 105 5.68 -9.23 -9.16
C TRP A 105 5.73 -9.58 -10.65
N ASP A 106 4.68 -10.21 -11.18
CA ASP A 106 4.65 -10.59 -12.60
C ASP A 106 4.26 -9.39 -13.47
N ARG A 107 3.42 -8.50 -12.93
CA ARG A 107 2.89 -7.32 -13.63
C ARG A 107 2.99 -6.07 -12.78
N GLY A 108 3.01 -4.89 -13.41
CA GLY A 108 3.00 -3.62 -12.68
C GLY A 108 1.63 -3.30 -12.07
N ASP A 109 0.55 -3.82 -12.65
CA ASP A 109 -0.84 -3.69 -12.21
C ASP A 109 -1.32 -4.90 -11.40
N GLU A 110 -0.40 -5.61 -10.73
CA GLU A 110 -0.67 -6.89 -10.05
C GLU A 110 -1.81 -6.81 -9.02
N LEU A 111 -1.88 -5.72 -8.24
CA LEU A 111 -3.02 -5.42 -7.37
C LEU A 111 -4.14 -4.83 -8.23
N LYS A 112 -5.01 -5.68 -8.76
CA LYS A 112 -6.04 -5.28 -9.72
C LYS A 112 -7.11 -4.40 -9.08
N GLU A 113 -7.64 -4.89 -7.96
CA GLU A 113 -8.79 -4.29 -7.27
C GLU A 113 -8.66 -4.54 -5.77
N VAL A 114 -9.20 -3.64 -4.95
CA VAL A 114 -9.46 -3.84 -3.52
C VAL A 114 -10.91 -3.51 -3.22
N LYS A 115 -11.70 -4.52 -2.87
CA LYS A 115 -13.01 -4.33 -2.26
C LYS A 115 -12.85 -3.93 -0.80
N VAL A 116 -13.53 -2.86 -0.41
CA VAL A 116 -13.59 -2.37 0.97
C VAL A 116 -15.00 -2.58 1.52
N GLU A 117 -15.07 -3.25 2.67
CA GLU A 117 -16.29 -3.44 3.44
C GLU A 117 -16.05 -2.92 4.86
N VAL A 118 -17.09 -2.41 5.52
CA VAL A 118 -16.96 -1.80 6.85
C VAL A 118 -17.98 -2.34 7.84
N SER A 119 -17.61 -2.35 9.12
CA SER A 119 -18.49 -2.76 10.21
C SER A 119 -18.22 -1.98 11.50
N ARG A 120 -19.28 -1.81 12.31
CA ARG A 120 -19.18 -1.27 13.67
C ARG A 120 -19.04 -2.38 14.73
N ASP A 121 -19.60 -3.56 14.45
CA ASP A 121 -19.74 -4.66 15.41
C ASP A 121 -18.83 -5.87 15.12
N GLY A 122 -18.19 -5.90 13.96
CA GLY A 122 -17.31 -6.99 13.54
C GLY A 122 -18.06 -8.24 13.05
N ASN A 123 -19.39 -8.23 13.05
CA ASN A 123 -20.23 -9.36 12.65
C ASN A 123 -20.93 -9.10 11.31
N ARG A 124 -21.45 -7.89 11.11
CA ARG A 124 -22.15 -7.49 9.88
C ARG A 124 -21.32 -6.46 9.14
N PHE A 125 -20.82 -6.86 7.98
CA PHE A 125 -20.07 -5.99 7.08
C PHE A 125 -20.98 -5.50 5.96
N VAL A 126 -20.85 -4.22 5.64
CA VAL A 126 -21.54 -3.56 4.53
C VAL A 126 -20.51 -3.23 3.47
N ASP A 127 -20.85 -3.51 2.22
CA ASP A 127 -20.06 -3.11 1.06
C ASP A 127 -19.93 -1.59 1.04
N PHE A 128 -18.70 -1.08 1.05
CA PHE A 128 -18.45 0.35 0.96
C PHE A 128 -18.17 0.77 -0.48
N ASN A 129 -17.10 0.23 -1.08
CA ASN A 129 -16.76 0.46 -2.48
C ASN A 129 -15.67 -0.51 -2.95
N ASP A 130 -15.49 -0.58 -4.27
CA ASP A 130 -14.37 -1.27 -4.92
C ASP A 130 -13.43 -0.23 -5.53
N TYR A 131 -12.12 -0.43 -5.37
CA TYR A 131 -11.08 0.48 -5.87
C TYR A 131 -10.16 -0.25 -6.82
N GLU A 132 -9.81 0.38 -7.94
CA GLU A 132 -8.95 -0.17 -8.99
C GLU A 132 -7.86 0.85 -9.35
N GLY A 133 -7.05 0.52 -10.36
CA GLY A 133 -6.07 1.45 -10.95
C GLY A 133 -4.72 1.50 -10.21
N PHE A 134 -4.47 0.56 -9.30
CA PHE A 134 -3.18 0.45 -8.63
C PHE A 134 -2.11 -0.05 -9.62
N SER A 135 -1.00 0.66 -9.70
CA SER A 135 0.15 0.21 -10.47
C SER A 135 1.46 0.73 -9.89
N SER A 136 2.51 -0.08 -9.98
CA SER A 136 3.86 0.30 -9.58
C SER A 136 4.91 -0.47 -10.35
N GLU A 137 6.19 -0.14 -10.13
CA GLU A 137 7.31 -0.87 -10.66
C GLU A 137 7.38 -2.28 -10.06
N ARG A 138 7.62 -3.28 -10.91
CA ARG A 138 7.76 -4.68 -10.48
C ARG A 138 8.96 -4.85 -9.56
N GLY A 139 8.80 -5.64 -8.51
CA GLY A 139 9.87 -5.96 -7.56
C GLY A 139 10.27 -4.80 -6.65
N LYS A 140 9.49 -3.71 -6.62
CA LYS A 140 9.64 -2.60 -5.68
C LYS A 140 8.36 -2.38 -4.88
N GLY A 141 8.50 -2.14 -3.59
CA GLY A 141 7.39 -1.77 -2.73
C GLY A 141 6.87 -0.37 -3.06
N ALA A 142 5.56 -0.20 -3.00
CA ALA A 142 4.89 1.08 -3.17
C ALA A 142 3.60 1.13 -2.35
N TRP A 143 3.15 2.36 -2.06
CA TRP A 143 1.86 2.59 -1.42
C TRP A 143 0.74 2.65 -2.47
N ALA A 144 -0.23 1.76 -2.34
CA ALA A 144 -1.56 1.93 -2.92
C ALA A 144 -2.40 2.76 -1.94
N GLU A 145 -2.93 3.89 -2.38
CA GLU A 145 -3.78 4.75 -1.55
C GLU A 145 -5.25 4.62 -1.96
N ILE A 146 -6.11 4.46 -0.96
CA ILE A 146 -7.55 4.31 -1.10
C ILE A 146 -8.20 5.47 -0.34
N ASP A 147 -8.76 6.45 -1.07
CA ASP A 147 -9.49 7.57 -0.47
C ASP A 147 -10.94 7.18 -0.19
N LEU A 148 -11.26 7.00 1.09
CA LEU A 148 -12.61 6.70 1.58
C LEU A 148 -13.47 7.96 1.77
N ARG A 149 -12.93 9.15 1.52
CA ARG A 149 -13.51 10.46 1.87
C ARG A 149 -13.67 10.68 3.37
N ALA A 150 -14.59 9.95 4.00
CA ALA A 150 -14.84 9.95 5.44
C ALA A 150 -15.79 8.81 5.84
N VAL A 151 -15.27 7.70 6.34
CA VAL A 151 -16.06 6.56 6.81
C VAL A 151 -15.89 6.37 8.30
N LYS A 152 -17.01 6.28 9.03
CA LYS A 152 -17.01 5.99 10.47
C LYS A 152 -17.30 4.51 10.72
N ALA A 153 -16.26 3.76 11.10
CA ALA A 153 -16.36 2.34 11.41
C ALA A 153 -15.24 1.91 12.37
N ARG A 154 -15.38 0.74 12.98
CA ARG A 154 -14.34 0.11 13.80
C ARG A 154 -13.57 -0.95 13.01
N TYR A 155 -14.29 -1.73 12.21
CA TYR A 155 -13.74 -2.82 11.44
C TYR A 155 -13.74 -2.49 9.97
N PHE A 156 -12.64 -2.81 9.31
CA PHE A 156 -12.47 -2.66 7.87
C PHE A 156 -12.04 -4.00 7.30
N ARG A 157 -12.71 -4.44 6.23
CA ARG A 157 -12.39 -5.68 5.55
C ARG A 157 -11.95 -5.39 4.13
N LEU A 158 -10.75 -5.85 3.81
CA LEU A 158 -10.11 -5.68 2.51
C LEU A 158 -10.09 -7.03 1.80
N SER A 159 -10.69 -7.09 0.62
CA SER A 159 -10.73 -8.29 -0.22
C SER A 159 -10.11 -7.94 -1.58
N PRO A 160 -8.80 -8.12 -1.76
CA PRO A 160 -8.14 -7.76 -3.01
C PRO A 160 -8.33 -8.82 -4.10
N GLN A 161 -8.27 -8.38 -5.35
CA GLN A 161 -8.09 -9.25 -6.52
C GLN A 161 -6.70 -9.06 -7.09
N TYR A 162 -5.96 -10.16 -7.31
CA TYR A 162 -4.71 -10.10 -8.06
C TYR A 162 -4.98 -10.24 -9.57
N GLN A 163 -4.04 -9.78 -10.37
CA GLN A 163 -3.87 -10.19 -11.76
C GLN A 163 -2.40 -10.52 -12.03
N GLY A 164 -2.11 -11.78 -12.33
CA GLY A 164 -0.72 -12.26 -12.41
C GLY A 164 -0.39 -13.23 -11.29
N TRP A 165 0.73 -13.02 -10.62
CA TRP A 165 1.30 -13.88 -9.60
C TRP A 165 0.44 -14.06 -8.33
N GLY A 166 -0.13 -12.99 -7.77
CA GLY A 166 -0.72 -12.97 -6.43
C GLY A 166 -0.44 -11.69 -5.66
N HIS A 167 -0.55 -11.74 -4.33
CA HIS A 167 -0.37 -10.59 -3.45
C HIS A 167 0.95 -10.67 -2.68
N LEU A 168 1.72 -9.59 -2.68
CA LEU A 168 2.84 -9.33 -1.76
C LEU A 168 2.53 -8.05 -0.99
N TRP A 169 2.15 -8.17 0.27
CA TRP A 169 1.79 -7.04 1.13
C TRP A 169 2.78 -6.91 2.27
N GLY A 170 3.10 -5.67 2.61
CA GLY A 170 4.07 -5.33 3.64
C GLY A 170 3.45 -4.64 4.85
N GLU A 171 2.53 -3.70 4.63
CA GLU A 171 1.92 -2.89 5.68
C GLU A 171 0.54 -2.42 5.22
N VAL A 172 -0.39 -2.22 6.15
CA VAL A 172 -1.68 -1.60 5.92
C VAL A 172 -1.91 -0.52 6.97
N GLU A 173 -2.03 0.72 6.51
CA GLU A 173 -2.26 1.88 7.35
C GLU A 173 -3.69 2.40 7.22
N PHE A 174 -4.28 2.81 8.33
CA PHE A 174 -5.56 3.53 8.38
C PHE A 174 -5.31 4.94 8.88
N TRP A 175 -5.83 5.93 8.14
CA TRP A 175 -5.61 7.33 8.43
C TRP A 175 -6.94 8.02 8.75
N GLU A 176 -7.06 8.45 10.00
CA GLU A 176 -8.22 9.16 10.53
C GLU A 176 -8.16 10.63 10.14
N ILE A 177 -9.33 11.20 9.78
CA ILE A 177 -9.46 12.64 9.55
C ILE A 177 -9.29 13.35 10.90
N ALA A 178 -8.21 14.10 11.02
CA ALA A 178 -7.95 14.96 12.16
C ALA A 178 -8.72 16.29 12.00
N ASN A 179 -9.18 16.82 13.13
CA ASN A 179 -9.78 18.15 13.22
C ASN A 179 -8.69 19.24 13.29
#